data_AF-A0A202DT15-F1
#
_entry.id   AF-A0A202DT15-F1
#
_cell.length_a   1.000
_cell.length_b   1.000
_cell.length_c   1.000
_cell.angle_alpha   90.00
_cell.angle_beta   90.00
_cell.angle_gamma   90.00
#
_symmetry.space_group_name_H-M   'P 1'
#
loop_
_entity.id
_entity.type
_entity.pdbx_description
1 polymer ?
#
loop_
_entity_poly.entity_id
_entity_poly.type
_entity_poly.pdbx_seq_one_letter_code
_entity_poly.pdbx_strand_id
1 'polypeptide(L)'
;MNPELEQFLQDNPGLFKKLMISQLLGSQELMAHSYQTILKAFEEHVALMEHPFHQELPPDYAIGDIAIGLYTLSPEILIKLFLEKQSGHIVNAAATGAGKTVSTLIILDQIQKLYPTTPIRYLVFASKIRCEQRNLIVNNQPGTAYYLDKTSLAIHPFTHIQNVEPKIVYSDLARVTATETGLMAGGQLYLQKNIFDYTSKNPDANFIEFVQWLSRKKESSYDYKGYRDRLVIRLESILLEIEEIFNCYRGIEDHVYVEENLVVEIPCSSSFIMSLVSGIVLLRMFRFKAANPEYLRYKNIIVLEDIQLGLRDG
;
A
#
# COMPACT_ATOMS: atom_id res chain seq x y z
N MET A 1 18.95 -28.46 -3.31
CA MET A 1 18.82 -27.03 -3.70
C MET A 1 18.29 -26.28 -2.48
N ASN A 2 18.44 -24.94 -2.39
CA ASN A 2 17.79 -24.19 -1.31
C ASN A 2 16.25 -24.35 -1.46
N PRO A 3 15.51 -24.81 -0.44
CA PRO A 3 14.05 -25.02 -0.54
C PRO A 3 13.27 -23.74 -0.87
N GLU A 4 13.77 -22.57 -0.50
CA GLU A 4 13.16 -21.27 -0.84
C GLU A 4 13.37 -20.92 -2.32
N LEU A 5 14.52 -21.29 -2.88
CA LEU A 5 14.81 -21.14 -4.31
C LEU A 5 13.96 -22.10 -5.15
N GLU A 6 13.68 -23.31 -4.65
CA GLU A 6 12.75 -24.25 -5.28
C GLU A 6 11.34 -23.70 -5.35
N GLN A 7 10.84 -23.12 -4.25
CA GLN A 7 9.53 -22.48 -4.21
C GLN A 7 9.48 -21.25 -5.13
N PHE A 8 10.50 -20.39 -5.10
CA PHE A 8 10.60 -19.22 -5.99
C PHE A 8 10.57 -19.59 -7.47
N LEU A 9 11.24 -20.68 -7.87
CA LEU A 9 11.23 -21.18 -9.25
C LEU A 9 9.87 -21.76 -9.66
N GLN A 10 9.14 -22.39 -8.73
CA GLN A 10 7.76 -22.84 -8.97
C GLN A 10 6.81 -21.66 -9.16
N ASP A 11 7.00 -20.60 -8.38
CA ASP A 11 6.19 -19.37 -8.44
C ASP A 11 6.56 -18.50 -9.66
N ASN A 12 7.71 -18.74 -10.31
CA ASN A 12 8.21 -18.01 -11.49
C ASN A 12 8.50 -18.95 -12.68
N PRO A 13 7.46 -19.56 -13.30
CA PRO A 13 7.61 -20.61 -14.31
C PRO A 13 8.39 -20.17 -15.56
N GLY A 14 8.43 -18.86 -15.86
CA GLY A 14 9.26 -18.30 -16.94
C GLY A 14 10.76 -18.40 -16.69
N LEU A 15 11.21 -18.24 -15.44
CA LEU A 15 12.62 -18.39 -15.04
C LEU A 15 13.02 -19.86 -14.98
N PHE A 16 12.13 -20.71 -14.47
CA PHE A 16 12.32 -22.16 -14.48
C PHE A 16 12.47 -22.72 -15.90
N LYS A 17 11.63 -22.26 -16.84
CA LYS A 17 11.73 -22.65 -18.25
C LYS A 17 13.06 -22.22 -18.89
N LYS A 18 13.60 -21.04 -18.55
CA LYS A 18 14.92 -20.58 -19.01
C LYS A 18 16.05 -21.49 -18.49
N LEU A 19 16.01 -21.88 -17.22
CA LEU A 19 16.98 -22.83 -16.64
C LEU A 19 16.95 -24.19 -17.35
N MET A 20 15.75 -24.72 -17.60
CA MET A 20 15.55 -26.00 -18.30
C MET A 20 16.04 -25.95 -19.75
N ILE A 21 15.80 -24.85 -20.47
CA ILE A 21 16.30 -24.65 -21.83
C ILE A 21 17.83 -24.59 -21.84
N SER A 22 18.45 -23.88 -20.89
CA SER A 22 19.92 -23.82 -20.78
C SER A 22 20.54 -25.18 -20.45
N GLN A 23 19.89 -26.00 -19.62
CA GLN A 23 20.30 -27.38 -19.35
C GLN A 23 20.19 -28.27 -20.60
N LEU A 24 19.11 -28.13 -21.36
CA LEU A 24 18.89 -28.87 -22.61
C LEU A 24 19.89 -28.52 -23.71
N LEU A 25 20.36 -27.27 -23.75
CA LEU A 25 21.32 -26.80 -24.76
C LEU A 25 22.78 -27.15 -24.44
N GLY A 26 23.07 -27.71 -23.26
CA GLY A 26 24.37 -28.30 -22.91
C GLY A 26 25.55 -27.32 -22.83
N SER A 27 25.34 -26.02 -23.05
CA SER A 27 26.39 -25.01 -22.97
C SER A 27 26.60 -24.57 -21.52
N GLN A 28 27.81 -24.79 -21.01
CA GLN A 28 28.20 -24.41 -19.64
C GLN A 28 28.12 -22.89 -19.43
N GLU A 29 28.40 -22.08 -20.46
CA GLU A 29 28.30 -20.62 -20.38
C GLU A 29 26.86 -20.14 -20.28
N LEU A 30 25.95 -20.72 -21.08
CA LEU A 30 24.52 -20.41 -21.02
C LEU A 30 23.89 -20.85 -19.69
N MET A 31 24.35 -21.97 -19.14
CA MET A 31 23.95 -22.42 -17.80
C MET A 31 24.44 -21.47 -16.72
N ALA A 32 25.71 -21.05 -16.76
CA ALA A 32 26.27 -20.12 -15.78
C ALA A 32 25.55 -18.76 -15.81
N HIS A 33 25.29 -18.22 -17.01
CA HIS A 33 24.56 -16.96 -17.18
C HIS A 33 23.10 -17.06 -16.71
N SER A 34 22.38 -18.12 -17.08
CA SER A 34 20.99 -18.33 -16.62
C SER A 34 20.92 -18.53 -15.11
N TYR A 35 21.89 -19.24 -14.52
CA TYR A 35 21.95 -19.44 -13.08
C TYR A 35 22.26 -18.13 -12.34
N GLN A 36 23.18 -17.30 -12.83
CA GLN A 36 23.43 -15.96 -12.28
C GLN A 36 22.21 -15.04 -12.39
N THR A 37 21.47 -15.11 -13.50
CA THR A 37 20.24 -14.32 -13.69
C THR A 37 19.16 -14.73 -12.68
N ILE A 38 19.03 -16.03 -12.42
CA ILE A 38 18.07 -16.58 -11.46
C ILE A 38 18.46 -16.26 -10.03
N LEU A 39 19.75 -16.41 -9.68
CA LEU A 39 20.25 -16.05 -8.36
C LEU A 39 20.05 -14.57 -8.09
N LYS A 40 20.37 -13.70 -9.04
CA LYS A 40 20.15 -12.25 -8.90
C LYS A 40 18.66 -11.93 -8.70
N ALA A 41 17.77 -12.54 -9.49
CA ALA A 41 16.33 -12.35 -9.33
C ALA A 41 15.81 -12.89 -7.99
N PHE A 42 16.38 -14.00 -7.49
CA PHE A 42 16.05 -14.56 -6.18
C PHE A 42 16.55 -13.67 -5.04
N GLU A 43 17.79 -13.17 -5.12
CA GLU A 43 18.36 -12.23 -4.15
C GLU A 43 17.58 -10.92 -4.12
N GLU A 44 17.18 -10.38 -5.27
CA GLU A 44 16.30 -9.21 -5.38
C GLU A 44 14.91 -9.49 -4.76
N HIS A 45 14.35 -10.68 -5.00
CA HIS A 45 13.07 -11.09 -4.41
C HIS A 45 13.15 -11.23 -2.88
N VAL A 46 14.21 -11.86 -2.36
CA VAL A 46 14.46 -12.01 -0.93
C VAL A 46 14.70 -10.64 -0.29
N ALA A 47 15.52 -9.77 -0.89
CA ALA A 47 15.75 -8.41 -0.41
C ALA A 47 14.45 -7.58 -0.36
N LEU A 48 13.59 -7.71 -1.37
CA LEU A 48 12.26 -7.09 -1.40
C LEU A 48 11.30 -7.65 -0.33
N MET A 49 11.48 -8.90 0.08
CA MET A 49 10.64 -9.55 1.10
C MET A 49 11.14 -9.26 2.52
N GLU A 50 12.45 -9.16 2.72
CA GLU A 50 13.09 -8.87 4.02
C GLU A 50 13.06 -7.36 4.35
N HIS A 51 13.20 -6.51 3.33
CA HIS A 51 13.13 -5.05 3.47
C HIS A 51 12.27 -4.44 2.36
N PRO A 52 10.93 -4.50 2.48
CA PRO A 52 10.00 -4.06 1.41
C PRO A 52 10.12 -2.58 1.02
N PHE A 53 10.90 -1.79 1.75
CA PHE A 53 11.12 -0.35 1.52
C PHE A 53 12.59 0.03 1.27
N HIS A 54 13.54 -0.91 1.27
CA HIS A 54 14.96 -0.65 0.98
C HIS A 54 15.36 -1.30 -0.35
N GLN A 55 15.01 -0.67 -1.46
CA GLN A 55 15.85 -0.79 -2.66
C GLN A 55 16.78 0.41 -2.68
N GLU A 56 18.10 0.16 -2.61
CA GLU A 56 19.08 1.19 -2.97
C GLU A 56 18.88 1.53 -4.45
N LEU A 57 18.48 2.78 -4.70
CA LEU A 57 18.20 3.27 -6.06
C LEU A 57 19.52 3.44 -6.83
N PRO A 58 19.52 3.25 -8.17
CA PRO A 58 20.70 3.52 -8.98
C PRO A 58 21.14 4.99 -8.85
N PRO A 59 22.45 5.29 -8.99
CA PRO A 59 23.03 6.63 -8.75
C PRO A 59 22.40 7.77 -9.57
N ASP A 60 21.84 7.45 -10.73
CA ASP A 60 21.24 8.42 -11.66
C ASP A 60 19.83 8.88 -11.24
N TYR A 61 19.28 8.28 -10.18
CA TYR A 61 17.95 8.57 -9.62
C TYR A 61 18.04 9.35 -8.31
N ALA A 62 19.06 10.19 -8.10
CA ALA A 62 19.26 10.88 -6.84
C ALA A 62 18.13 11.92 -6.53
N ILE A 63 17.44 11.81 -5.38
CA ILE A 63 16.54 12.84 -4.83
C ILE A 63 17.33 13.80 -3.92
N GLY A 64 17.72 14.97 -4.44
CA GLY A 64 18.46 16.04 -3.78
C GLY A 64 17.72 16.85 -2.70
N ASP A 65 18.41 17.91 -2.26
CA ASP A 65 18.14 18.76 -1.10
C ASP A 65 16.80 19.51 -1.12
N ILE A 66 15.89 19.17 -0.20
CA ILE A 66 14.63 19.91 -0.02
C ILE A 66 14.85 21.05 0.97
N ALA A 67 14.64 22.29 0.54
CA ALA A 67 14.60 23.43 1.43
C ALA A 67 13.37 23.36 2.36
N ILE A 68 13.59 23.28 3.68
CA ILE A 68 12.50 23.20 4.67
C ILE A 68 12.32 24.47 5.51
N GLY A 69 13.31 25.37 5.52
CA GLY A 69 13.21 26.64 6.24
C GLY A 69 14.56 27.30 6.47
N LEU A 70 14.55 28.42 7.20
CA LEU A 70 15.75 29.15 7.60
C LEU A 70 16.07 28.88 9.07
N TYR A 71 17.35 28.85 9.42
CA TYR A 71 17.76 28.72 10.80
C TYR A 71 17.45 30.00 11.59
N THR A 72 16.70 29.90 12.68
CA THR A 72 16.18 31.08 13.39
C THR A 72 17.27 31.98 13.95
N LEU A 73 18.41 31.41 14.37
CA LEU A 73 19.52 32.16 14.95
C LEU A 73 20.49 32.71 13.89
N SER A 74 20.35 32.27 12.64
CA SER A 74 21.15 32.73 11.49
C SER A 74 20.28 32.61 10.24
N PRO A 75 19.39 33.59 9.98
CA PRO A 75 18.41 33.53 8.89
C PRO A 75 19.01 33.39 7.48
N GLU A 76 20.31 33.61 7.35
CA GLU A 76 21.11 33.36 6.15
C GLU A 76 21.38 31.86 5.89
N ILE A 77 21.19 31.00 6.89
CA ILE A 77 21.41 29.55 6.79
C ILE A 77 20.11 28.86 6.38
N LEU A 78 20.11 28.31 5.17
CA LEU A 78 19.04 27.47 4.65
C LEU A 78 19.14 26.03 5.20
N ILE A 79 18.08 25.57 5.85
CA ILE A 79 17.96 24.19 6.33
C ILE A 79 17.42 23.33 5.18
N LYS A 80 18.13 22.24 4.90
CA LYS A 80 17.81 21.29 3.83
C LYS A 80 17.61 19.89 4.38
N LEU A 81 16.66 19.16 3.80
CA LEU A 81 16.38 17.77 4.07
C LEU A 81 16.89 16.90 2.91
N PHE A 82 17.68 15.87 3.25
CA PHE A 82 18.29 14.94 2.30
C PHE A 82 17.50 13.64 2.29
N LEU A 83 16.58 13.47 1.33
CA LEU A 83 15.65 12.33 1.32
C LEU A 83 16.35 10.96 1.20
N GLU A 84 17.50 10.88 0.54
CA GLU A 84 18.18 9.60 0.30
C GLU A 84 19.03 9.12 1.47
N LYS A 85 19.52 10.05 2.29
CA LYS A 85 20.33 9.73 3.47
C LYS A 85 19.48 9.35 4.68
N GLN A 86 18.18 9.66 4.63
CA GLN A 86 17.23 9.25 5.64
C GLN A 86 16.71 7.87 5.24
N SER A 87 16.74 6.90 6.16
CA SER A 87 16.13 5.58 5.99
C SER A 87 14.67 5.75 5.56
N GLY A 88 14.39 5.71 4.26
CA GLY A 88 13.21 6.13 3.46
C GLY A 88 11.88 6.60 4.08
N HIS A 89 11.87 7.10 5.30
CA HIS A 89 10.74 7.32 6.18
C HIS A 89 11.05 8.53 7.08
N ILE A 90 10.08 9.42 7.22
CA ILE A 90 10.20 10.65 8.01
C ILE A 90 9.06 10.69 9.01
N VAL A 91 9.40 10.98 10.27
CA VAL A 91 8.40 11.24 11.31
C VAL A 91 8.37 12.74 11.58
N ASN A 92 7.23 13.36 11.24
CA ASN A 92 6.97 14.77 11.55
C ASN A 92 6.14 14.89 12.84
N ALA A 93 6.82 15.02 13.98
CA ALA A 93 6.18 15.07 15.29
C ALA A 93 6.25 16.47 15.90
N ALA A 94 5.10 17.01 16.29
CA ALA A 94 4.97 18.27 17.01
C ALA A 94 3.59 18.37 17.69
N ALA A 95 3.45 19.32 18.63
CA ALA A 95 2.18 19.59 19.30
C ALA A 95 1.06 20.00 18.30
N THR A 96 -0.19 19.89 18.74
CA THR A 96 -1.34 20.38 17.96
C THR A 96 -1.19 21.88 17.69
N GLY A 97 -1.36 22.29 16.43
CA GLY A 97 -1.19 23.69 16.02
C GLY A 97 0.24 24.12 15.68
N ALA A 98 1.26 23.26 15.89
CA ALA A 98 2.66 23.59 15.59
C ALA A 98 3.02 23.56 14.09
N GLY A 99 2.05 23.34 13.19
CA GLY A 99 2.27 23.42 11.75
C GLY A 99 2.73 22.14 11.06
N LYS A 100 2.52 20.94 11.65
CA LYS A 100 2.87 19.64 11.03
C LYS A 100 2.38 19.53 9.58
N THR A 101 1.08 19.60 9.37
CA THR A 101 0.47 19.52 8.03
C THR A 101 1.02 20.59 7.09
N VAL A 102 1.25 21.82 7.57
CA VAL A 102 1.84 22.89 6.74
C VAL A 102 3.25 22.53 6.29
N SER A 103 4.10 22.07 7.21
CA SER A 103 5.46 21.63 6.87
C SER A 103 5.48 20.43 5.92
N THR A 104 4.59 19.45 6.09
CA THR A 104 4.43 18.31 5.16
C THR A 104 4.10 18.80 3.75
N LEU A 105 3.16 19.74 3.62
CA LEU A 105 2.75 20.28 2.31
C LEU A 105 3.84 21.11 1.65
N ILE A 106 4.62 21.87 2.42
CA ILE A 106 5.79 22.59 1.89
C ILE A 106 6.81 21.60 1.34
N ILE A 107 7.08 20.51 2.05
CA ILE A 107 7.98 19.44 1.59
C ILE A 107 7.47 18.87 0.26
N LEU A 108 6.18 18.50 0.16
CA LEU A 108 5.61 17.96 -1.07
C LEU A 108 5.69 18.95 -2.24
N ASP A 109 5.36 20.23 -2.02
CA ASP A 109 5.45 21.28 -3.05
C ASP A 109 6.89 21.48 -3.56
N GLN A 110 7.87 21.52 -2.65
CA GLN A 110 9.28 21.63 -3.01
C GLN A 110 9.75 20.42 -3.83
N ILE A 111 9.30 19.22 -3.48
CA ILE A 111 9.60 18.00 -4.24
C ILE A 111 9.06 18.10 -5.66
N GLN A 112 7.79 18.48 -5.83
CA GLN A 112 7.23 18.61 -7.16
C GLN A 112 7.98 19.66 -8.02
N LYS A 113 8.41 20.78 -7.40
CA LYS A 113 9.22 21.82 -8.08
C LYS A 113 10.61 21.36 -8.48
N LEU A 114 11.25 20.51 -7.67
CA LEU A 114 12.59 19.99 -7.94
C LEU A 114 12.58 18.89 -9.02
N TYR A 115 11.48 18.15 -9.18
CA TYR A 115 11.37 17.03 -10.11
C TYR A 115 10.24 17.21 -11.14
N PRO A 116 10.26 18.27 -11.98
CA PRO A 116 9.17 18.52 -12.93
C PRO A 116 9.10 17.51 -14.08
N THR A 117 10.21 16.85 -14.44
CA THR A 117 10.30 15.91 -15.57
C THR A 117 10.23 14.44 -15.16
N THR A 118 10.50 14.14 -13.90
CA THR A 118 10.37 12.81 -13.27
C THR A 118 9.53 12.97 -12.00
N PRO A 119 8.24 13.31 -12.14
CA PRO A 119 7.43 13.69 -11.00
C PRO A 119 7.34 12.54 -10.01
N ILE A 120 7.81 12.81 -8.80
CA ILE A 120 7.62 11.94 -7.65
C ILE A 120 6.15 12.07 -7.26
N ARG A 121 5.37 11.00 -7.32
CA ARG A 121 3.96 11.05 -6.97
C ARG A 121 3.77 11.03 -5.47
N TYR A 122 2.68 11.59 -4.98
CA TYR A 122 2.35 11.50 -3.56
C TYR A 122 0.94 10.95 -3.33
N LEU A 123 0.79 10.23 -2.23
CA LEU A 123 -0.47 9.74 -1.70
C LEU A 123 -0.58 10.21 -0.25
N VAL A 124 -1.49 11.14 0.00
CA VAL A 124 -1.73 11.71 1.33
C VAL A 124 -3.00 11.10 1.90
N PHE A 125 -2.91 10.52 3.09
CA PHE A 125 -4.07 10.18 3.90
C PHE A 125 -4.20 11.16 5.05
N ALA A 126 -5.36 11.79 5.20
CA ALA A 126 -5.60 12.76 6.25
C ALA A 126 -7.02 12.67 6.81
N SER A 127 -7.14 12.91 8.12
CA SER A 127 -8.42 13.03 8.81
C SER A 127 -9.15 14.31 8.41
N LYS A 128 -8.42 15.40 8.15
CA LYS A 128 -8.96 16.70 7.77
C LYS A 128 -7.91 17.56 7.10
N ILE A 129 -8.23 18.11 5.93
CA ILE A 129 -7.39 19.08 5.23
C ILE A 129 -8.17 20.40 5.11
N ARG A 130 -7.60 21.50 5.59
CA ARG A 130 -8.24 22.82 5.49
C ARG A 130 -8.30 23.27 4.02
N CYS A 131 -9.29 24.07 3.64
CA CYS A 131 -9.43 24.55 2.25
C CYS A 131 -8.14 25.22 1.70
N GLU A 132 -7.44 26.00 2.53
CA GLU A 132 -6.18 26.64 2.17
C GLU A 132 -5.08 25.62 1.83
N GLN A 133 -5.07 24.49 2.54
CA GLN A 133 -4.14 23.38 2.33
C GLN A 133 -4.53 22.57 1.09
N ARG A 134 -5.82 22.40 0.81
CA ARG A 134 -6.29 21.80 -0.45
C ARG A 134 -5.84 22.62 -1.66
N ASN A 135 -5.92 23.94 -1.58
CA ASN A 135 -5.49 24.83 -2.66
C ASN A 135 -3.97 24.75 -2.94
N LEU A 136 -3.14 24.55 -1.90
CA LEU A 136 -1.69 24.37 -2.08
C LEU A 136 -1.34 23.08 -2.84
N ILE A 137 -2.14 22.03 -2.66
CA ILE A 137 -1.98 20.73 -3.32
C ILE A 137 -2.50 20.79 -4.76
N VAL A 138 -3.67 21.41 -4.97
CA VAL A 138 -4.41 21.30 -6.23
C VAL A 138 -4.04 22.38 -7.26
N ASN A 139 -3.70 23.61 -6.83
CA ASN A 139 -3.65 24.76 -7.75
C ASN A 139 -2.26 25.20 -8.22
N ASN A 140 -1.16 24.62 -7.72
CA ASN A 140 0.20 25.15 -7.94
C ASN A 140 1.13 24.29 -8.83
N GLN A 141 0.64 23.26 -9.53
CA GLN A 141 1.50 22.30 -10.25
C GLN A 141 0.90 21.81 -11.58
N PRO A 142 1.72 21.50 -12.61
CA PRO A 142 1.28 20.71 -13.76
C PRO A 142 1.06 19.25 -13.31
N GLY A 143 -0.18 18.77 -13.44
CA GLY A 143 -0.62 17.48 -12.88
C GLY A 143 -1.51 17.70 -11.67
N THR A 144 -2.80 17.95 -11.93
CA THR A 144 -3.85 18.18 -10.94
C THR A 144 -3.89 17.04 -9.93
N ALA A 145 -3.67 17.31 -8.65
CA ALA A 145 -3.87 16.29 -7.63
C ALA A 145 -5.35 15.92 -7.53
N TYR A 146 -5.67 14.63 -7.47
CA TYR A 146 -7.03 14.17 -7.24
C TYR A 146 -7.32 14.19 -5.74
N TYR A 147 -8.33 14.97 -5.38
CA TYR A 147 -8.86 15.00 -4.03
C TYR A 147 -10.01 14.00 -3.93
N LEU A 148 -9.84 13.00 -3.07
CA LEU A 148 -10.77 11.90 -2.86
C LEU A 148 -11.29 11.99 -1.43
N ASP A 149 -12.51 12.48 -1.26
CA ASP A 149 -13.20 12.38 0.01
C ASP A 149 -13.87 11.00 0.18
N LYS A 150 -14.50 10.79 1.32
CA LYS A 150 -15.25 9.57 1.65
C LYS A 150 -16.27 9.16 0.57
N THR A 151 -16.86 10.12 -0.16
CA THR A 151 -17.88 9.84 -1.20
C THR A 151 -17.26 9.56 -2.57
N SER A 152 -16.05 10.04 -2.80
CA SER A 152 -15.33 9.92 -4.09
C SER A 152 -14.31 8.79 -4.08
N LEU A 153 -13.87 8.36 -2.90
CA LEU A 153 -12.95 7.24 -2.73
C LEU A 153 -13.69 5.90 -2.86
N ALA A 154 -13.69 5.30 -4.04
CA ALA A 154 -14.21 3.96 -4.25
C ALA A 154 -13.08 2.92 -4.15
N ILE A 155 -13.16 2.02 -3.17
CA ILE A 155 -12.23 0.90 -3.00
C ILE A 155 -13.03 -0.38 -3.05
N HIS A 156 -12.68 -1.26 -3.99
CA HIS A 156 -13.25 -2.60 -4.04
C HIS A 156 -12.23 -3.62 -3.51
N PRO A 157 -12.37 -4.09 -2.25
CA PRO A 157 -11.33 -4.88 -1.60
C PRO A 157 -11.00 -6.20 -2.31
N PHE A 158 -11.98 -6.78 -3.03
CA PHE A 158 -11.81 -8.04 -3.74
C PHE A 158 -11.40 -7.92 -5.20
N THR A 159 -11.22 -6.70 -5.74
CA THR A 159 -10.88 -6.52 -7.15
C THR A 159 -9.51 -7.09 -7.43
N HIS A 160 -9.43 -7.89 -8.50
CA HIS A 160 -8.21 -8.50 -8.98
C HIS A 160 -7.14 -7.44 -9.26
N ILE A 161 -5.96 -7.62 -8.66
CA ILE A 161 -4.78 -6.81 -8.97
C ILE A 161 -4.07 -7.47 -10.15
N GLN A 162 -3.79 -6.71 -11.21
CA GLN A 162 -3.12 -7.23 -12.39
C GLN A 162 -1.82 -7.97 -12.02
N ASN A 163 -1.65 -9.18 -12.57
CA ASN A 163 -0.50 -10.06 -12.35
C ASN A 163 -0.30 -10.59 -10.91
N VAL A 164 -1.32 -10.50 -10.04
CA VAL A 164 -1.27 -11.04 -8.66
C VAL A 164 -2.33 -12.12 -8.48
N GLU A 165 -1.95 -13.27 -7.92
CA GLU A 165 -2.92 -14.34 -7.62
C GLU A 165 -3.97 -13.85 -6.59
N PRO A 166 -5.28 -14.01 -6.84
CA PRO A 166 -6.34 -13.56 -5.93
C PRO A 166 -6.19 -14.07 -4.49
N LYS A 167 -5.69 -15.29 -4.30
CA LYS A 167 -5.48 -15.87 -2.96
C LYS A 167 -4.52 -15.04 -2.11
N ILE A 168 -3.47 -14.49 -2.72
CA ILE A 168 -2.50 -13.62 -2.03
C ILE A 168 -3.23 -12.35 -1.56
N VAL A 169 -4.00 -11.72 -2.45
CA VAL A 169 -4.79 -10.52 -2.13
C VAL A 169 -5.78 -10.78 -1.00
N TYR A 170 -6.48 -11.92 -1.01
CA TYR A 170 -7.45 -12.26 0.03
C TYR A 170 -6.79 -12.55 1.38
N SER A 171 -5.64 -13.22 1.38
CA SER A 171 -4.84 -13.47 2.58
C SER A 171 -4.38 -12.16 3.22
N ASP A 172 -3.87 -11.26 2.39
CA ASP A 172 -3.39 -9.95 2.77
C ASP A 172 -4.51 -9.04 3.29
N LEU A 173 -5.65 -9.01 2.61
CA LEU A 173 -6.85 -8.28 3.05
C LEU A 173 -7.35 -8.81 4.40
N ALA A 174 -7.39 -10.13 4.58
CA ALA A 174 -7.78 -10.74 5.85
C ALA A 174 -6.81 -10.37 6.97
N ARG A 175 -5.50 -10.32 6.70
CA ARG A 175 -4.48 -9.88 7.66
C ARG A 175 -4.68 -8.42 8.07
N VAL A 176 -4.79 -7.50 7.11
CA VAL A 176 -5.00 -6.06 7.40
C VAL A 176 -6.28 -5.88 8.22
N THR A 177 -7.38 -6.49 7.77
CA THR A 177 -8.67 -6.40 8.48
C THR A 177 -8.58 -6.98 9.89
N ALA A 178 -7.91 -8.13 10.06
CA ALA A 178 -7.78 -8.80 11.36
C ALA A 178 -6.92 -8.00 12.33
N THR A 179 -5.78 -7.47 11.90
CA THR A 179 -4.91 -6.62 12.72
C THR A 179 -5.68 -5.43 13.25
N GLU A 180 -6.38 -4.74 12.36
CA GLU A 180 -7.08 -3.51 12.70
C GLU A 180 -8.29 -3.80 13.62
N THR A 181 -9.02 -4.90 13.37
CA THR A 181 -10.21 -5.25 14.17
C THR A 181 -9.89 -6.02 15.46
N GLY A 182 -8.61 -6.32 15.72
CA GLY A 182 -8.16 -7.11 16.88
C GLY A 182 -8.60 -8.57 16.82
N LEU A 183 -8.73 -9.16 15.62
CA LEU A 183 -9.05 -10.57 15.46
C LEU A 183 -7.80 -11.43 15.70
N MET A 184 -7.94 -12.44 16.55
CA MET A 184 -6.91 -13.47 16.74
C MET A 184 -6.73 -14.32 15.46
N ALA A 185 -5.61 -15.06 15.39
CA ALA A 185 -5.24 -15.88 14.22
C ALA A 185 -6.37 -16.78 13.68
N GLY A 186 -7.17 -17.39 14.56
CA GLY A 186 -8.33 -18.21 14.16
C GLY A 186 -9.41 -17.40 13.42
N GLY A 187 -9.66 -16.15 13.84
CA GLY A 187 -10.58 -15.24 13.18
C GLY A 187 -10.05 -14.73 11.84
N GLN A 188 -8.74 -14.47 11.75
CA GLN A 188 -8.09 -14.11 10.47
C GLN A 188 -8.20 -15.24 9.45
N LEU A 189 -7.86 -16.47 9.82
CA LEU A 189 -7.97 -17.64 8.93
C LEU A 189 -9.42 -17.90 8.52
N TYR A 190 -10.36 -17.71 9.46
CA TYR A 190 -11.78 -17.80 9.18
C TYR A 190 -12.22 -16.74 8.16
N LEU A 191 -11.79 -15.48 8.32
CA LEU A 191 -12.07 -14.40 7.36
C LEU A 191 -11.49 -14.72 5.97
N GLN A 192 -10.21 -15.09 5.89
CA GLN A 192 -9.54 -15.45 4.63
C GLN A 192 -10.27 -16.56 3.89
N LYS A 193 -10.62 -17.65 4.59
CA LYS A 193 -11.35 -18.78 4.01
C LYS A 193 -12.70 -18.33 3.45
N ASN A 194 -13.43 -17.51 4.20
CA ASN A 194 -14.75 -17.06 3.80
C ASN A 194 -14.70 -16.08 2.62
N ILE A 195 -13.70 -15.20 2.56
CA ILE A 195 -13.48 -14.34 1.37
C ILE A 195 -13.30 -15.23 0.14
N PHE A 196 -12.38 -16.20 0.20
CA PHE A 196 -12.12 -17.11 -0.93
C PHE A 196 -13.35 -17.95 -1.32
N ASP A 197 -14.05 -18.53 -0.35
CA ASP A 197 -15.26 -19.33 -0.56
C ASP A 197 -16.38 -18.52 -1.21
N TYR A 198 -16.46 -17.22 -0.91
CA TYR A 198 -17.49 -16.33 -1.42
C TYR A 198 -17.17 -15.79 -2.82
N THR A 199 -15.95 -15.25 -3.01
CA THR A 199 -15.54 -14.65 -4.29
C THR A 199 -15.36 -15.68 -5.39
N SER A 200 -15.01 -16.93 -5.06
CA SER A 200 -14.99 -18.03 -6.03
C SER A 200 -16.37 -18.37 -6.63
N LYS A 201 -17.45 -18.02 -5.93
CA LYS A 201 -18.84 -18.23 -6.38
C LYS A 201 -19.49 -16.95 -6.89
N ASN A 202 -19.02 -15.80 -6.42
CA ASN A 202 -19.54 -14.48 -6.73
C ASN A 202 -18.36 -13.54 -7.05
N PRO A 203 -17.73 -13.67 -8.24
CA PRO A 203 -16.51 -12.93 -8.57
C PRO A 203 -16.71 -11.41 -8.64
N ASP A 204 -17.94 -10.97 -8.93
CA ASP A 204 -18.30 -9.55 -9.05
C ASP A 204 -18.94 -8.99 -7.77
N ALA A 205 -18.99 -9.76 -6.69
CA ALA A 205 -19.67 -9.31 -5.47
C ALA A 205 -18.85 -8.25 -4.74
N ASN A 206 -19.55 -7.24 -4.23
CA ASN A 206 -18.93 -6.19 -3.44
C ASN A 206 -18.76 -6.60 -1.96
N PHE A 207 -18.08 -5.75 -1.20
CA PHE A 207 -17.78 -6.01 0.20
C PHE A 207 -19.04 -6.11 1.09
N ILE A 208 -20.08 -5.32 0.79
CA ILE A 208 -21.33 -5.31 1.55
C ILE A 208 -22.08 -6.64 1.36
N GLU A 209 -22.16 -7.13 0.12
CA GLU A 209 -22.80 -8.40 -0.19
C GLU A 209 -22.08 -9.56 0.50
N PHE A 210 -20.74 -9.51 0.59
CA PHE A 210 -19.96 -10.47 1.38
C PHE A 210 -20.34 -10.45 2.87
N VAL A 211 -20.44 -9.26 3.48
CA VAL A 211 -20.82 -9.13 4.90
C VAL A 211 -22.24 -9.65 5.14
N GLN A 212 -23.18 -9.34 4.24
CA GLN A 212 -24.56 -9.84 4.31
C GLN A 212 -24.66 -11.35 4.11
N TRP A 213 -23.84 -11.93 3.23
CA TRP A 213 -23.76 -13.37 3.07
C TRP A 213 -23.20 -14.03 4.33
N LEU A 214 -22.14 -13.46 4.90
CA LEU A 214 -21.48 -13.97 6.09
C LEU A 214 -22.41 -13.94 7.31
N SER A 215 -23.23 -12.91 7.47
CA SER A 215 -24.21 -12.80 8.56
C SER A 215 -25.31 -13.86 8.48
N ARG A 216 -25.66 -14.30 7.27
CA ARG A 216 -26.66 -15.35 7.02
C ARG A 216 -26.08 -16.77 7.00
N LYS A 217 -24.76 -16.90 6.90
CA LYS A 217 -24.08 -18.20 6.82
C LYS A 217 -24.29 -19.00 8.10
N LYS A 218 -24.81 -20.23 7.99
CA LYS A 218 -24.95 -21.14 9.13
C LYS A 218 -23.65 -21.87 9.39
N GLU A 219 -23.17 -21.82 10.63
CA GLU A 219 -21.97 -22.53 11.06
C GLU A 219 -22.32 -23.82 11.79
N SER A 220 -21.58 -24.88 11.48
CA SER A 220 -21.79 -26.21 12.04
C SER A 220 -21.10 -26.42 13.39
N SER A 221 -20.06 -25.64 13.69
CA SER A 221 -19.33 -25.73 14.96
C SER A 221 -19.57 -24.50 15.84
N TYR A 222 -19.52 -24.72 17.16
CA TYR A 222 -19.63 -23.64 18.15
C TYR A 222 -18.52 -22.59 17.97
N ASP A 223 -17.29 -23.05 17.71
CA ASP A 223 -16.14 -22.16 17.52
C ASP A 223 -16.28 -21.30 16.26
N TYR A 224 -16.70 -21.87 15.14
CA TYR A 224 -16.90 -21.11 13.90
C TYR A 224 -18.08 -20.15 14.02
N LYS A 225 -19.14 -20.53 14.73
CA LYS A 225 -20.22 -19.60 15.08
C LYS A 225 -19.68 -18.41 15.86
N GLY A 226 -18.83 -18.65 16.87
CA GLY A 226 -18.18 -17.58 17.63
C GLY A 226 -17.27 -16.67 16.78
N TYR A 227 -16.50 -17.24 15.84
CA TYR A 227 -15.71 -16.45 14.90
C TYR A 227 -16.57 -15.62 13.95
N ARG A 228 -17.59 -16.23 13.35
CA ARG A 228 -18.56 -15.55 12.48
C ARG A 228 -19.20 -14.38 13.20
N ASP A 229 -19.76 -14.59 14.39
CA ASP A 229 -20.54 -13.56 15.10
C ASP A 229 -19.66 -12.35 15.45
N ARG A 230 -18.45 -12.59 15.97
CA ARG A 230 -17.48 -11.52 16.23
C ARG A 230 -17.06 -10.80 14.96
N LEU A 231 -16.78 -11.54 13.89
CA LEU A 231 -16.36 -10.98 12.61
C LEU A 231 -17.47 -10.12 12.00
N VAL A 232 -18.70 -10.62 11.92
CA VAL A 232 -19.85 -9.89 11.39
C VAL A 232 -20.06 -8.57 12.13
N ILE A 233 -20.07 -8.58 13.47
CA ILE A 233 -20.21 -7.36 14.27
C ILE A 233 -19.13 -6.33 13.93
N ARG A 234 -17.88 -6.77 13.78
CA ARG A 234 -16.75 -5.88 13.43
C ARG A 234 -16.87 -5.32 12.02
N LEU A 235 -17.20 -6.16 11.05
CA LEU A 235 -17.38 -5.76 9.66
C LEU A 235 -18.58 -4.82 9.48
N GLU A 236 -19.69 -5.08 10.17
CA GLU A 236 -20.86 -4.18 10.19
C GLU A 236 -20.50 -2.84 10.83
N SER A 237 -19.72 -2.83 11.91
CA SER A 237 -19.24 -1.58 12.53
C SER A 237 -18.35 -0.76 11.59
N ILE A 238 -17.48 -1.43 10.82
CA ILE A 238 -16.70 -0.78 9.75
C ILE A 238 -17.64 -0.17 8.71
N LEU A 239 -18.61 -0.95 8.22
CA LEU A 239 -19.55 -0.48 7.20
C LEU A 239 -20.36 0.73 7.68
N LEU A 240 -20.77 0.79 8.95
CA LEU A 240 -21.44 1.98 9.49
C LEU A 240 -20.59 3.26 9.35
N GLU A 241 -19.27 3.15 9.44
CA GLU A 241 -18.37 4.30 9.28
C GLU A 241 -18.00 4.58 7.83
N ILE A 242 -17.80 3.57 6.98
CA ILE A 242 -17.21 3.73 5.63
C ILE A 242 -17.95 2.96 4.51
N GLU A 243 -19.26 2.74 4.64
CA GLU A 243 -20.07 2.08 3.61
C GLU A 243 -19.80 2.66 2.22
N GLU A 244 -19.85 3.99 2.09
CA GLU A 244 -19.66 4.72 0.83
C GLU A 244 -18.36 4.36 0.09
N ILE A 245 -17.29 4.03 0.85
CA ILE A 245 -15.98 3.69 0.29
C ILE A 245 -15.98 2.28 -0.31
N PHE A 246 -16.68 1.34 0.35
CA PHE A 246 -16.72 -0.07 -0.05
C PHE A 246 -17.98 -0.47 -0.81
N ASN A 247 -18.97 0.42 -0.93
CA ASN A 247 -20.18 0.26 -1.72
C ASN A 247 -19.91 0.53 -3.21
N CYS A 248 -19.05 -0.27 -3.80
CA CYS A 248 -18.73 -0.17 -5.21
C CYS A 248 -18.54 -1.57 -5.80
N TYR A 249 -18.88 -1.73 -7.07
CA TYR A 249 -18.56 -2.93 -7.87
C TYR A 249 -17.24 -2.78 -8.64
N ARG A 250 -16.74 -1.55 -8.73
CA ARG A 250 -15.43 -1.20 -9.29
C ARG A 250 -14.83 -0.09 -8.44
N GLY A 251 -13.63 -0.33 -7.94
CA GLY A 251 -12.85 0.68 -7.26
C GLY A 251 -11.99 1.49 -8.23
N ILE A 252 -11.21 2.41 -7.68
CA ILE A 252 -10.10 3.07 -8.37
C ILE A 252 -9.11 1.99 -8.85
N GLU A 253 -8.64 2.14 -10.08
CA GLU A 253 -7.69 1.20 -10.67
C GLU A 253 -6.32 1.29 -9.99
N ASP A 254 -5.63 0.16 -9.82
CA ASP A 254 -4.42 0.09 -8.99
C ASP A 254 -3.27 0.99 -9.50
N HIS A 255 -3.20 1.21 -10.82
CA HIS A 255 -2.21 2.08 -11.42
C HIS A 255 -2.39 3.55 -11.01
N VAL A 256 -3.62 3.99 -10.74
CA VAL A 256 -3.91 5.38 -10.30
C VAL A 256 -3.25 5.68 -8.96
N TYR A 257 -3.19 4.71 -8.04
CA TYR A 257 -2.48 4.87 -6.76
C TYR A 257 -0.97 5.07 -6.92
N VAL A 258 -0.41 4.73 -8.08
CA VAL A 258 1.02 4.82 -8.37
C VAL A 258 1.35 6.03 -9.25
N GLU A 259 0.52 6.30 -10.25
CA GLU A 259 0.80 7.27 -11.31
C GLU A 259 0.30 8.68 -11.02
N GLU A 260 -0.63 8.84 -10.08
CA GLU A 260 -1.28 10.11 -9.81
C GLU A 260 -0.92 10.69 -8.43
N ASN A 261 -1.03 12.01 -8.33
CA ASN A 261 -0.99 12.71 -7.05
C ASN A 261 -2.38 12.59 -6.40
N LEU A 262 -2.45 11.91 -5.26
CA LEU A 262 -3.71 11.62 -4.58
C LEU A 262 -3.74 12.21 -3.17
N VAL A 263 -4.89 12.75 -2.81
CA VAL A 263 -5.20 13.21 -1.47
C VAL A 263 -6.49 12.57 -1.02
N VAL A 264 -6.38 11.67 -0.06
CA VAL A 264 -7.49 10.94 0.54
C VAL A 264 -7.85 11.59 1.87
N GLU A 265 -9.03 12.20 1.94
CA GLU A 265 -9.56 12.80 3.16
C GLU A 265 -10.77 12.00 3.66
N ILE A 266 -10.68 11.48 4.88
CA ILE A 266 -11.78 10.73 5.52
C ILE A 266 -12.17 11.45 6.82
N PRO A 267 -13.09 12.43 6.76
CA PRO A 267 -13.45 13.28 7.90
C PRO A 267 -14.02 12.47 9.06
N CYS A 268 -13.61 12.81 10.28
CA CYS A 268 -14.15 12.24 11.51
C CYS A 268 -14.08 10.71 11.61
N SER A 269 -13.21 10.08 10.82
CA SER A 269 -12.95 8.64 10.92
C SER A 269 -12.19 8.33 12.21
N SER A 270 -12.52 7.18 12.82
CA SER A 270 -11.68 6.64 13.87
C SER A 270 -10.28 6.32 13.31
N SER A 271 -9.25 6.37 14.18
CA SER A 271 -7.86 6.07 13.75
C SER A 271 -7.73 4.68 13.16
N PHE A 272 -8.52 3.72 13.67
CA PHE A 272 -8.65 2.37 13.13
C PHE A 272 -9.20 2.36 11.69
N ILE A 273 -10.24 3.15 11.38
CA ILE A 273 -10.79 3.22 10.02
C ILE A 273 -9.77 3.81 9.05
N MET A 274 -9.07 4.88 9.47
CA MET A 274 -8.01 5.46 8.65
C MET A 274 -6.88 4.45 8.40
N SER A 275 -6.49 3.67 9.42
CA SER A 275 -5.49 2.61 9.32
C SER A 275 -5.94 1.46 8.39
N LEU A 276 -7.20 1.05 8.49
CA LEU A 276 -7.79 0.02 7.63
C LEU A 276 -7.80 0.46 6.16
N VAL A 277 -8.33 1.65 5.87
CA VAL A 277 -8.42 2.16 4.50
C VAL A 277 -7.03 2.40 3.92
N SER A 278 -6.15 3.09 4.65
CA SER A 278 -4.79 3.32 4.18
C SER A 278 -4.03 2.01 4.00
N GLY A 279 -4.15 1.06 4.94
CA GLY A 279 -3.58 -0.27 4.84
C GLY A 279 -4.03 -1.04 3.60
N ILE A 280 -5.32 -1.01 3.26
CA ILE A 280 -5.84 -1.67 2.04
C ILE A 280 -5.26 -1.01 0.78
N VAL A 281 -5.28 0.32 0.68
CA VAL A 281 -4.74 1.03 -0.49
C VAL A 281 -3.23 0.79 -0.64
N LEU A 282 -2.47 0.89 0.44
CA LEU A 282 -1.02 0.65 0.41
C LEU A 282 -0.68 -0.78 0.04
N LEU A 283 -1.47 -1.75 0.51
CA LEU A 283 -1.32 -3.14 0.13
C LEU A 283 -1.54 -3.33 -1.37
N ARG A 284 -2.62 -2.76 -1.91
CA ARG A 284 -2.93 -2.85 -3.34
C ARG A 284 -1.82 -2.21 -4.19
N MET A 285 -1.40 -1.01 -3.82
CA MET A 285 -0.31 -0.28 -4.46
C MET A 285 0.99 -1.08 -4.44
N PHE A 286 1.37 -1.65 -3.29
CA PHE A 286 2.58 -2.45 -3.15
C PHE A 286 2.55 -3.70 -4.03
N ARG A 287 1.46 -4.48 -3.95
CA ARG A 287 1.31 -5.71 -4.76
C ARG A 287 1.29 -5.41 -6.25
N PHE A 288 0.63 -4.34 -6.65
CA PHE A 288 0.60 -3.91 -8.04
C PHE A 288 2.00 -3.55 -8.55
N LYS A 289 2.77 -2.74 -7.81
CA LYS A 289 4.16 -2.40 -8.20
C LYS A 289 5.08 -3.61 -8.25
N ALA A 290 4.95 -4.52 -7.29
CA ALA A 290 5.75 -5.75 -7.25
C ALA A 290 5.47 -6.67 -8.45
N ALA A 291 4.22 -6.74 -8.90
CA ALA A 291 3.81 -7.58 -10.02
C ALA A 291 3.97 -6.91 -11.40
N ASN A 292 4.17 -5.60 -11.45
CA ASN A 292 4.27 -4.82 -12.68
C ASN A 292 5.54 -3.93 -12.64
N PRO A 293 6.73 -4.49 -12.96
CA PRO A 293 8.02 -3.82 -12.77
C PRO A 293 8.17 -2.48 -13.51
N GLU A 294 7.44 -2.26 -14.60
CA GLU A 294 7.41 -0.98 -15.32
C GLU A 294 6.93 0.19 -14.44
N TYR A 295 6.18 -0.10 -13.37
CA TYR A 295 5.73 0.89 -12.41
C TYR A 295 6.73 1.16 -11.29
N LEU A 296 7.83 0.38 -11.17
CA LEU A 296 8.90 0.65 -10.20
C LEU A 296 9.63 1.96 -10.49
N ARG A 297 9.58 2.44 -11.74
CA ARG A 297 10.12 3.75 -12.13
C ARG A 297 9.42 4.92 -11.43
N TYR A 298 8.16 4.74 -11.02
CA TYR A 298 7.44 5.77 -10.30
C TYR A 298 7.88 5.78 -8.84
N LYS A 299 8.38 6.93 -8.42
CA LYS A 299 8.68 7.21 -7.02
C LYS A 299 7.42 7.72 -6.35
N ASN A 300 7.10 7.19 -5.19
CA ASN A 300 5.92 7.58 -4.44
C ASN A 300 6.31 8.04 -3.04
N ILE A 301 5.71 9.13 -2.59
CA ILE A 301 5.76 9.60 -1.20
C ILE A 301 4.41 9.33 -0.58
N ILE A 302 4.41 8.49 0.45
CA ILE A 302 3.21 8.18 1.21
C ILE A 302 3.23 9.06 2.46
N VAL A 303 2.21 9.89 2.60
CA VAL A 303 2.00 10.72 3.77
C VAL A 303 0.81 10.19 4.53
N LEU A 304 1.02 9.96 5.81
CA LEU A 304 -0.01 9.51 6.72
C LEU A 304 -0.15 10.55 7.84
N GLU A 305 -1.07 11.49 7.67
CA GLU A 305 -1.35 12.55 8.64
C GLU A 305 -2.17 12.01 9.81
N ASP A 306 -1.89 12.49 11.02
CA ASP A 306 -2.57 12.11 12.26
C ASP A 306 -2.60 10.59 12.53
N ILE A 307 -1.59 9.82 12.10
CA ILE A 307 -1.45 8.46 12.62
C ILE A 307 -1.13 8.56 14.10
N GLN A 308 -2.07 8.09 14.92
CA GLN A 308 -1.73 7.52 16.20
C GLN A 308 -1.02 6.19 15.92
N LEU A 309 0.29 6.23 15.69
CA LEU A 309 1.11 5.03 15.62
C LEU A 309 0.74 4.21 16.86
N GLY A 310 0.35 2.96 16.65
CA GLY A 310 -0.16 2.03 17.65
C GLY A 310 0.83 1.66 18.76
N LEU A 311 1.64 2.62 19.23
CA LEU A 311 2.24 2.68 20.54
C LEU A 311 1.12 2.85 21.59
N ARG A 312 0.14 1.94 21.58
CA ARG A 312 -0.72 1.71 22.73
C ARG A 312 0.12 0.86 23.68
N ASP A 313 0.59 1.52 24.73
CA ASP A 313 1.17 1.01 25.97
C ASP A 313 1.35 -0.52 26.03
N GLY A 314 2.61 -0.95 26.08
CA GLY A 314 2.98 -2.24 26.68
C GLY A 314 2.75 -2.23 28.18
#